data_AF-A0A3N5RSU7-F1
#
_entry.id   AF-A0A3N5RSU7-F1
#
_cell.length_a   1.000
_cell.length_b   1.000
_cell.length_c   1.000
_cell.angle_alpha   90.00
_cell.angle_beta   90.00
_cell.angle_gamma   90.00
#
_symmetry.space_group_name_H-M   'P 1'
#
loop_
_entity.id
_entity.type
_entity.pdbx_description
1 polymer ?
#
loop_
_entity_poly.entity_id
_entity_poly.type
_entity_poly.pdbx_seq_one_letter_code
_entity_poly.pdbx_strand_id
1 'polypeptide(L)'
;MQRNDYQYAQAKLDQLKGEYQVDILADWGHGNPDPDEWRPGTWTKAELDRLHSTLCLVSDLMGGNEKFVRNLGGVTVRKADIGSHGGEALSHRVSFSTRRTFSAWTVVHEFAHAWDANHGWR
;
A
#
# COMPACT_ATOMS: atom_id res chain seq x y z
N MET A 1 -13.14 -3.18 1.88
CA MET A 1 -12.81 -4.38 2.67
C MET A 1 -14.03 -4.76 3.47
N GLN A 2 -14.54 -5.98 3.31
CA GLN A 2 -15.70 -6.45 4.06
C GLN A 2 -15.28 -7.06 5.41
N ARG A 3 -16.22 -7.18 6.35
CA ARG A 3 -15.95 -7.78 7.67
C ARG A 3 -15.36 -9.18 7.58
N ASN A 4 -15.88 -9.99 6.66
CA ASN A 4 -15.43 -11.37 6.46
C ASN A 4 -13.98 -11.47 5.96
N ASP A 5 -13.43 -10.40 5.39
CA ASP A 5 -12.06 -10.35 4.89
C ASP A 5 -11.08 -9.75 5.92
N TYR A 6 -11.57 -9.29 7.09
CA TYR A 6 -10.77 -8.53 8.06
C TYR A 6 -9.51 -9.25 8.52
N GLN A 7 -9.63 -10.50 8.98
CA GLN A 7 -8.48 -11.28 9.47
C GLN A 7 -7.44 -11.49 8.37
N TYR A 8 -7.89 -11.72 7.13
CA TYR A 8 -7.01 -11.84 5.98
C TYR A 8 -6.26 -10.52 5.73
N ALA A 9 -7.00 -9.42 5.70
CA ALA A 9 -6.43 -8.10 5.47
C ALA A 9 -5.40 -7.73 6.56
N GLN A 10 -5.71 -7.99 7.83
CA GLN A 10 -4.79 -7.73 8.94
C GLN A 10 -3.49 -8.52 8.79
N ALA A 11 -3.57 -9.82 8.52
CA ALA A 11 -2.38 -10.64 8.29
C ALA A 11 -1.54 -10.14 7.09
N LYS A 12 -2.20 -9.59 6.06
CA LYS A 12 -1.52 -9.02 4.88
C LYS A 12 -0.85 -7.69 5.18
N LEU A 13 -1.48 -6.86 6.00
CA LEU A 13 -0.89 -5.63 6.54
C LEU A 13 0.35 -5.93 7.38
N ASP A 14 0.27 -6.90 8.29
CA ASP A 14 1.38 -7.30 9.15
C ASP A 14 2.55 -7.84 8.32
N GLN A 15 2.28 -8.61 7.27
CA GLN A 15 3.32 -9.07 6.32
C GLN A 15 3.97 -7.91 5.56
N LEU A 16 3.18 -7.01 4.98
CA LEU A 16 3.70 -5.85 4.26
C LEU A 16 4.59 -4.97 5.17
N LYS A 17 4.17 -4.79 6.42
CA LYS A 17 4.93 -4.03 7.42
C LYS A 17 6.21 -4.76 7.83
N GLY A 18 6.13 -6.05 8.13
CA GLY A 18 7.25 -6.85 8.60
C GLY A 18 8.31 -7.12 7.53
N GLU A 19 7.89 -7.43 6.30
CA GLU A 19 8.79 -7.80 5.21
C GLU A 19 9.39 -6.57 4.51
N TYR A 20 8.60 -5.50 4.31
CA TYR A 20 8.97 -4.39 3.43
C TYR A 20 8.95 -3.02 4.11
N GLN A 21 8.62 -2.94 5.40
CA GLN A 21 8.33 -1.67 6.10
C GLN A 21 7.28 -0.81 5.38
N VAL A 22 6.31 -1.47 4.75
CA VAL A 22 5.20 -0.83 4.05
C VAL A 22 3.99 -0.80 4.97
N ASP A 23 3.60 0.39 5.38
CA ASP A 23 2.49 0.62 6.31
C ASP A 23 1.22 0.97 5.54
N ILE A 24 0.19 0.14 5.61
CA ILE A 24 -1.07 0.41 4.91
C ILE A 24 -2.03 1.12 5.87
N LEU A 25 -2.47 2.32 5.49
CA LEU A 25 -3.56 2.99 6.17
C LEU A 25 -4.88 2.30 5.81
N ALA A 26 -5.37 1.48 6.75
CA ALA A 26 -6.68 0.86 6.69
C ALA A 26 -7.77 1.93 6.76
N ASP A 27 -8.75 1.83 5.86
CA ASP A 27 -9.95 2.68 5.82
C ASP A 27 -11.23 1.88 6.12
N TRP A 28 -11.07 0.69 6.67
CA TRP A 28 -12.13 -0.20 7.13
C TRP A 28 -12.01 -0.43 8.63
N GLY A 29 -13.09 -0.93 9.24
CA GLY A 29 -13.07 -1.35 10.64
C GLY A 29 -14.35 -0.98 11.37
N HIS A 30 -14.30 -1.03 12.69
CA HIS A 30 -15.39 -0.57 13.53
C HIS A 30 -15.49 0.96 13.49
N GLY A 31 -16.72 1.46 13.47
CA GLY A 31 -17.01 2.88 13.43
C GLY A 31 -16.47 3.62 14.65
N ASN A 32 -16.28 4.92 14.48
CA ASN A 32 -16.20 5.89 15.57
C ASN A 32 -17.35 6.88 15.32
N PRO A 33 -18.31 7.06 16.25
CA PRO A 33 -18.29 6.63 17.66
C PRO A 33 -18.87 5.24 17.97
N ASP A 34 -19.47 4.54 17.01
CA ASP A 34 -20.13 3.24 17.27
C ASP A 34 -19.18 2.05 16.99
N PRO A 35 -18.64 1.39 18.03
CA PRO A 35 -17.74 0.26 17.87
C PRO A 35 -18.45 -1.02 17.42
N ASP A 36 -19.78 -1.10 17.44
CA ASP A 36 -20.51 -2.30 16.97
C ASP A 36 -20.82 -2.23 15.47
N GLU A 37 -20.78 -1.03 14.89
CA GLU A 37 -20.99 -0.79 13.46
C GLU A 37 -19.73 -1.11 12.64
N TRP A 38 -19.80 -2.11 11.76
CA TRP A 38 -18.73 -2.36 10.79
C TRP A 38 -18.83 -1.39 9.60
N ARG A 39 -17.74 -0.67 9.32
CA ARG A 39 -17.59 0.20 8.16
C ARG A 39 -16.69 -0.45 7.12
N PRO A 40 -17.22 -0.80 5.94
CA PRO A 40 -16.40 -1.34 4.86
C PRO A 40 -15.52 -0.25 4.27
N GLY A 41 -14.24 -0.55 4.10
CA GLY A 41 -13.27 0.36 3.47
C GLY A 41 -13.19 0.23 1.95
N THR A 42 -12.36 1.04 1.30
CA THR A 42 -12.19 1.05 -0.16
C THR A 42 -11.20 0.00 -0.66
N TRP A 43 -10.33 -0.53 0.21
CA TRP A 43 -9.40 -1.59 -0.14
C TRP A 43 -10.11 -2.90 -0.47
N THR A 44 -9.63 -3.60 -1.50
CA THR A 44 -10.06 -4.97 -1.81
C THR A 44 -8.98 -6.00 -1.47
N LYS A 45 -9.39 -7.24 -1.23
CA LYS A 45 -8.45 -8.36 -1.02
C LYS A 45 -7.46 -8.51 -2.17
N ALA A 46 -7.96 -8.44 -3.40
CA ALA A 46 -7.15 -8.56 -4.61
C ALA A 46 -6.10 -7.45 -4.74
N GLU A 47 -6.38 -6.25 -4.23
CA GLU A 47 -5.41 -5.15 -4.21
C GLU A 47 -4.30 -5.36 -3.18
N LEU A 48 -4.62 -5.89 -1.99
CA LEU A 48 -3.60 -6.24 -1.00
C LEU A 48 -2.70 -7.36 -1.52
N ASP A 49 -3.29 -8.37 -2.17
CA ASP A 49 -2.53 -9.48 -2.77
C ASP A 49 -1.62 -8.99 -3.90
N ARG A 50 -2.15 -8.11 -4.76
CA ARG A 50 -1.39 -7.49 -5.85
C ARG A 50 -0.26 -6.62 -5.34
N LEU A 51 -0.51 -5.83 -4.29
CA LEU A 51 0.52 -5.00 -3.67
C LEU A 51 1.63 -5.88 -3.10
N HIS A 52 1.29 -6.86 -2.26
CA HIS A 52 2.27 -7.77 -1.65
C HIS A 52 3.09 -8.53 -2.71
N SER A 53 2.43 -9.21 -3.65
CA SER A 53 3.12 -9.97 -4.70
C SER A 53 4.02 -9.10 -5.58
N THR A 54 3.58 -7.87 -5.91
CA THR A 54 4.41 -6.95 -6.69
C THR A 54 5.61 -6.46 -5.90
N LEU A 55 5.44 -6.14 -4.62
CA LEU A 55 6.56 -5.68 -3.78
C LEU A 55 7.58 -6.78 -3.51
N CYS A 56 7.15 -8.04 -3.38
CA CYS A 56 8.04 -9.20 -3.32
C CYS A 56 8.95 -9.28 -4.57
N LEU A 57 8.38 -9.09 -5.78
CA LEU A 57 9.18 -9.07 -7.00
C LEU A 57 10.13 -7.86 -7.05
N VAL A 58 9.67 -6.68 -6.63
CA VAL A 58 10.50 -5.47 -6.60
C VAL A 58 11.63 -5.61 -5.58
N SER A 59 11.38 -6.20 -4.41
CA SER A 59 12.41 -6.44 -3.41
C SER A 59 13.47 -7.40 -3.92
N ASP A 60 13.07 -8.48 -4.60
CA ASP A 60 14.02 -9.42 -5.22
C ASP A 60 14.92 -8.72 -6.24
N LEU A 61 14.35 -7.86 -7.09
CA LEU A 61 15.11 -7.04 -8.04
C LEU A 61 16.07 -6.06 -7.37
N MET A 62 15.70 -5.54 -6.19
CA MET A 62 16.56 -4.68 -5.37
C MET A 62 17.62 -5.47 -4.58
N GLY A 63 17.61 -6.81 -4.68
CA GLY A 63 18.55 -7.71 -4.00
C GLY A 63 18.13 -8.09 -2.58
N GLY A 64 16.82 -8.19 -2.34
CA GLY A 64 16.19 -8.66 -1.11
C GLY A 64 15.55 -7.56 -0.26
N ASN A 65 14.75 -7.98 0.71
CA ASN A 65 13.94 -7.13 1.58
C ASN A 65 14.77 -6.05 2.33
N GLU A 66 15.94 -6.41 2.84
CA GLU A 66 16.82 -5.46 3.54
C GLU A 66 17.25 -4.30 2.62
N LYS A 67 17.59 -4.60 1.37
CA LYS A 67 17.98 -3.58 0.39
C LYS A 67 16.76 -2.76 -0.04
N PHE A 68 15.62 -3.40 -0.25
CA PHE A 68 14.35 -2.70 -0.53
C PHE A 68 14.06 -1.66 0.55
N VAL A 69 14.07 -2.09 1.83
CA VAL A 69 13.82 -1.22 2.98
C VAL A 69 14.85 -0.09 3.06
N ARG A 70 16.13 -0.39 2.90
CA ARG A 70 17.19 0.62 2.94
C ARG A 70 17.05 1.67 1.83
N ASN A 71 16.62 1.25 0.64
CA ASN A 71 16.44 2.15 -0.50
C ASN A 71 15.18 3.02 -0.36
N LEU A 72 14.09 2.49 0.21
CA LEU A 72 12.82 3.22 0.33
C LEU A 72 12.61 3.91 1.67
N GLY A 73 13.37 3.55 2.71
CA GLY A 73 13.22 4.11 4.06
C GLY A 73 11.83 3.90 4.67
N GLY A 74 11.12 2.84 4.27
CA GLY A 74 9.72 2.61 4.58
C GLY A 74 8.76 3.52 3.81
N VAL A 75 7.54 3.02 3.57
CA VAL A 75 6.53 3.73 2.78
C VAL A 75 5.16 3.58 3.44
N THR A 76 4.47 4.70 3.64
CA THR A 76 3.05 4.68 4.01
C THR A 76 2.18 4.65 2.76
N VAL A 77 1.30 3.67 2.65
CA VAL A 77 0.40 3.49 1.52
C VAL A 77 -1.04 3.75 1.96
N ARG A 78 -1.80 4.49 1.16
CA ARG A 78 -3.22 4.75 1.43
C ARG A 78 -4.07 4.70 0.17
N LYS A 79 -5.38 4.65 0.36
CA LYS A 79 -6.35 4.99 -0.65
C LYS A 79 -6.71 6.48 -0.54
N ALA A 80 -6.79 7.18 -1.67
CA ALA A 80 -7.19 8.59 -1.72
C ALA A 80 -7.92 8.92 -3.03
N ASP A 81 -8.74 9.98 -2.99
CA ASP A 81 -9.27 10.57 -4.22
C ASP A 81 -8.22 11.49 -4.85
N ILE A 82 -7.55 10.99 -5.89
CA ILE A 82 -6.47 11.66 -6.63
C ILE A 82 -6.90 12.02 -8.07
N GLY A 83 -8.21 12.17 -8.29
CA GLY A 83 -8.77 12.54 -9.59
C GLY A 83 -8.59 11.47 -10.67
N SER A 84 -7.94 11.83 -11.78
CA SER A 84 -7.76 10.96 -12.95
C SER A 84 -6.53 10.04 -12.85
N HIS A 85 -5.71 10.15 -11.81
CA HIS A 85 -4.52 9.32 -11.62
C HIS A 85 -4.86 7.93 -11.06
N GLY A 86 -4.03 6.93 -11.40
CA GLY A 86 -4.11 5.58 -10.84
C GLY A 86 -3.41 5.47 -9.49
N GLY A 87 -2.29 6.18 -9.35
CA GLY A 87 -1.56 6.40 -8.11
C GLY A 87 -0.89 7.77 -8.11
N GLU A 88 -0.37 8.16 -6.95
CA GLU A 88 0.48 9.33 -6.74
C GLU A 88 1.48 8.98 -5.63
N ALA A 89 2.73 9.38 -5.79
CA ALA A 89 3.77 9.16 -4.81
C ALA A 89 4.51 10.45 -4.43
N LEU A 90 4.89 10.52 -3.16
CA LEU A 90 5.83 11.48 -2.60
C LEU A 90 6.88 10.71 -1.80
N SER A 91 7.87 11.42 -1.24
CA SER A 91 8.81 10.83 -0.29
C SER A 91 8.08 10.09 0.83
N HIS A 92 8.44 8.82 1.01
CA HIS A 92 7.86 7.87 1.98
C HIS A 92 6.34 7.67 1.90
N ARG A 93 5.68 8.05 0.80
CA ARG A 93 4.22 7.96 0.69
C ARG A 93 3.76 7.55 -0.71
N VAL A 94 2.85 6.58 -0.76
CA VAL A 94 2.12 6.20 -1.98
C VAL A 94 0.62 6.28 -1.73
N SER A 95 -0.12 6.88 -2.65
CA SER A 95 -1.57 6.94 -2.63
C SER A 95 -2.11 6.24 -3.87
N PHE A 96 -2.98 5.25 -3.70
CA PHE A 96 -3.72 4.66 -4.82
C PHE A 96 -5.14 5.23 -4.88
N SER A 97 -5.69 5.29 -6.10
CA SER A 97 -7.03 5.83 -6.30
C SER A 97 -8.10 5.03 -5.55
N THR A 98 -9.06 5.73 -4.94
CA THR A 98 -10.33 5.15 -4.46
C THR A 98 -11.31 4.85 -5.59
N ARG A 99 -11.16 5.50 -6.75
CA ARG A 99 -12.12 5.44 -7.86
C ARG A 99 -11.93 4.23 -8.78
N ARG A 100 -10.75 3.60 -8.74
CA ARG A 100 -10.40 2.46 -9.60
C ARG A 100 -9.38 1.55 -8.90
N THR A 101 -9.28 0.32 -9.38
CA THR A 101 -8.19 -0.57 -8.99
C THR A 101 -6.89 -0.23 -9.71
N PHE A 102 -5.75 -0.64 -9.16
CA PHE A 102 -4.42 -0.39 -9.70
C PHE A 102 -3.78 -1.67 -10.24
N SER A 103 -2.93 -1.56 -11.27
CA SER A 103 -2.19 -2.72 -11.81
C SER A 103 -0.88 -2.97 -11.05
N ALA A 104 -0.22 -4.09 -11.31
CA ALA A 104 1.15 -4.32 -10.80
C ALA A 104 2.11 -3.22 -11.31
N TRP A 105 1.98 -2.81 -12.58
CA TRP A 105 2.77 -1.70 -13.11
C TRP A 105 2.53 -0.39 -12.36
N THR A 106 1.28 -0.11 -11.97
CA THR A 106 0.97 1.07 -11.14
C THR A 106 1.72 1.00 -9.81
N VAL A 107 1.77 -0.16 -9.15
CA VAL A 107 2.55 -0.32 -7.91
C VAL A 107 4.04 -0.04 -8.15
N VAL A 108 4.64 -0.66 -9.17
CA VAL A 108 6.05 -0.45 -9.51
C VAL A 108 6.34 1.03 -9.79
N HIS A 109 5.47 1.67 -10.58
CA HIS A 109 5.59 3.07 -10.96
C HIS A 109 5.55 4.00 -9.74
N GLU A 110 4.55 3.86 -8.86
CA GLU A 110 4.46 4.72 -7.68
C GLU A 110 5.61 4.48 -6.70
N PHE A 111 6.06 3.24 -6.52
CA PHE A 111 7.20 2.94 -5.64
C PHE A 111 8.52 3.43 -6.23
N ALA A 112 8.68 3.45 -7.55
CA ALA A 112 9.81 4.09 -8.20
C ALA A 112 9.83 5.60 -7.92
N HIS A 113 8.67 6.26 -8.02
CA HIS A 113 8.55 7.67 -7.64
C HIS A 113 8.85 7.93 -6.16
N ALA A 114 8.40 7.05 -5.25
CA ALA A 114 8.72 7.17 -3.83
C ALA A 114 10.23 7.01 -3.57
N TRP A 115 10.88 6.04 -4.22
CA TRP A 115 12.33 5.85 -4.15
C TRP A 115 13.09 7.08 -4.65
N ASP A 116 12.67 7.60 -5.80
CA ASP A 116 13.30 8.74 -6.45
C ASP A 116 13.15 10.03 -5.61
N ALA A 117 11.95 10.27 -5.06
CA ALA A 117 11.68 11.39 -4.15
C ALA A 117 12.52 11.33 -2.86
N ASN A 118 12.86 10.14 -2.37
CA ASN A 118 13.74 9.98 -1.21
C ASN A 118 15.21 10.30 -1.50
N HIS A 119 15.63 10.24 -2.78
CA HIS A 119 17.01 10.52 -3.20
C HIS A 119 17.20 11.92 -3.80
N GLY A 120 16.19 12.79 -3.68
CA GLY A 120 16.33 14.22 -3.91
C GLY A 120 16.27 14.66 -5.37
N TRP A 121 15.57 13.93 -6.24
CA TRP A 121 15.23 14.47 -7.56
C TRP A 121 14.26 15.67 -7.42
N ARG A 122 14.50 16.70 -8.23
CA ARG A 122 13.73 17.96 -8.31
C ARG A 122 12.98 18.03 -9.62
#